data_AF-A0A2V6RRQ0-F1
#
_entry.id   AF-A0A2V6RRQ0-F1
#
_cell.length_a   1.000
_cell.length_b   1.000
_cell.length_c   1.000
_cell.angle_alpha   90.00
_cell.angle_beta   90.00
_cell.angle_gamma   90.00
#
_symmetry.space_group_name_H-M   'P 1'
#
loop_
_entity.id
_entity.type
_entity.pdbx_description
1 polymer ?
#
loop_
_entity_poly.entity_id
_entity_poly.type
_entity_poly.pdbx_seq_one_letter_code
_entity_poly.pdbx_strand_id
1 'polypeptide(L)' 'MVVFVALFSVYAYSAPRTVTLEDDGLFIMSSYFLGIDHPPGYPLLTLLGKLFTLLPVGSIALRVHLLSAFF' A
#
# COMPACT_ATOMS: atom_id res chain seq x y z
N MET A 1 -21.90 -4.02 2.34
CA MET A 1 -20.92 -4.84 3.08
C MET A 1 -20.47 -6.07 2.28
N VAL A 2 -21.37 -6.94 1.79
CA VAL A 2 -21.00 -8.14 1.01
C VAL A 2 -20.20 -7.80 -0.25
N VAL A 3 -20.66 -6.83 -1.05
CA VAL A 3 -19.96 -6.38 -2.27
C VAL A 3 -18.56 -5.87 -1.96
N PHE A 4 -18.42 -5.05 -0.91
CA PHE A 4 -17.12 -4.54 -0.47
C PHE A 4 -16.16 -5.66 -0.10
N VAL A 5 -16.60 -6.62 0.72
CA VAL A 5 -15.75 -7.76 1.13
C VAL A 5 -15.35 -8.59 -0.09
N ALA A 6 -16.28 -8.86 -1.01
CA ALA A 6 -15.99 -9.61 -2.22
C ALA A 6 -14.93 -8.91 -3.09
N LEU A 7 -15.09 -7.61 -3.35
CA LEU A 7 -14.14 -6.85 -4.15
C LEU A 7 -12.79 -6.70 -3.46
N PHE A 8 -12.79 -6.46 -2.14
CA PHE A 8 -11.57 -6.39 -1.35
C PHE A 8 -10.79 -7.72 -1.39
N SER A 9 -11.48 -8.85 -1.25
CA SER A 9 -10.85 -10.17 -1.34
C SER A 9 -10.25 -10.43 -2.72
N VAL A 10 -10.94 -10.06 -3.80
CA VAL A 10 -10.41 -10.18 -5.17
C VAL A 10 -9.16 -9.31 -5.32
N TYR A 11 -9.22 -8.05 -4.91
CA TYR A 11 -8.07 -7.13 -4.98
C TYR A 11 -6.88 -7.65 -4.18
N ALA A 12 -7.09 -8.03 -2.91
CA ALA A 12 -6.03 -8.54 -2.05
C ALA A 12 -5.36 -9.80 -2.60
N TYR A 13 -6.13 -10.65 -3.31
CA TYR A 13 -5.60 -11.82 -3.97
C TYR A 13 -4.71 -11.45 -5.18
N SER A 14 -5.18 -10.54 -6.03
CA SER A 14 -4.49 -10.10 -7.25
C SER A 14 -3.37 -9.09 -7.01
N ALA A 15 -3.35 -8.43 -5.86
CA ALA A 15 -2.38 -7.39 -5.54
C ALA A 15 -0.94 -7.94 -5.57
N PRO A 16 0.02 -7.16 -6.11
CA PRO A 16 1.41 -7.58 -6.14
C PRO A 16 1.97 -7.79 -4.72
N ARG A 17 2.79 -8.84 -4.56
CA ARG A 17 3.46 -9.17 -3.29
C ARG A 17 4.90 -8.68 -3.24
N THR A 18 5.32 -7.93 -4.26
CA THR A 18 6.66 -7.38 -4.44
C THR A 18 6.54 -6.02 -5.12
N VAL A 19 7.63 -5.27 -5.13
CA VAL A 19 7.78 -4.04 -5.90
C VAL A 19 7.54 -4.32 -7.39
N THR A 20 6.82 -3.42 -8.02
CA THR A 20 6.45 -3.40 -9.44
C THR A 20 7.20 -2.27 -10.16
N LEU A 21 6.57 -1.65 -11.16
CA LEU A 21 7.22 -0.66 -12.02
C LEU A 21 7.04 0.76 -11.45
N GLU A 22 7.78 1.69 -12.06
CA GLU A 22 7.67 3.13 -11.79
C GLU A 22 7.92 3.49 -10.32
N ASP A 23 7.03 4.28 -9.72
CA ASP A 23 7.21 4.85 -8.38
C ASP A 23 6.79 3.89 -7.25
N ASP A 24 6.38 2.66 -7.56
CA ASP A 24 5.89 1.70 -6.56
C ASP A 24 6.91 1.45 -5.44
N GLY A 25 8.17 1.21 -5.83
CA GLY A 25 9.25 1.02 -4.86
C GLY A 25 9.48 2.24 -3.97
N LEU A 26 9.31 3.45 -4.52
CA LEU A 26 9.44 4.70 -3.78
C LEU A 26 8.33 4.82 -2.74
N PHE A 27 7.07 4.63 -3.15
CA PHE A 27 5.92 4.68 -2.24
C PHE A 27 5.94 3.60 -1.14
N ILE A 28 6.43 2.40 -1.46
CA ILE A 28 6.61 1.34 -0.46
C ILE A 28 7.69 1.75 0.56
N MET A 29 8.82 2.27 0.09
CA MET A 29 9.91 2.71 0.96
C MET A 29 9.53 3.93 1.80
N SER A 30 8.89 4.94 1.20
CA SER A 30 8.43 6.13 1.91
C SER A 30 7.41 5.75 2.98
N SER A 31 6.43 4.89 2.66
CA SER A 31 5.46 4.36 3.62
C SER A 31 6.14 3.60 4.77
N TYR A 32 7.17 2.79 4.48
CA TYR A 32 7.84 2.01 5.52
C TYR A 32 8.72 2.86 6.45
N PHE A 33 9.50 3.78 5.87
CA PHE A 33 10.47 4.60 6.60
C PHE A 33 9.94 5.95 7.06
N LEU A 34 8.70 6.33 6.69
CA LEU A 34 8.19 7.71 6.81
C LEU A 34 9.07 8.70 6.01
N GLY A 35 9.45 8.30 4.81
CA GLY A 35 10.24 9.12 3.87
C GLY A 35 9.40 10.13 3.09
N ILE A 36 10.08 10.92 2.26
CA ILE A 36 9.46 11.89 1.35
C ILE A 36 9.79 11.46 -0.06
N ASP A 37 8.76 11.20 -0.86
CA ASP A 37 8.91 10.93 -2.29
C ASP A 37 9.22 12.21 -3.08
N HIS A 38 9.39 12.11 -4.39
CA HIS A 38 9.54 13.30 -5.22
C HIS A 38 8.35 14.27 -5.04
N PRO A 39 8.52 15.59 -5.28
CA PRO A 39 7.44 16.55 -5.13
C PRO A 39 6.15 16.08 -5.82
N PRO A 40 4.98 16.17 -5.14
CA PRO A 40 4.70 16.93 -3.91
C PRO A 40 4.97 16.21 -2.57
N GLY A 41 5.58 15.02 -2.56
CA GLY A 41 5.98 14.30 -1.34
C GLY A 41 4.89 13.46 -0.65
N TYR A 42 3.64 13.55 -1.12
CA TYR A 42 2.51 12.66 -0.76
C TYR A 42 2.30 12.34 0.74
N PRO A 43 2.32 13.35 1.64
CA PRO A 43 2.38 13.13 3.08
C PRO A 43 1.23 12.29 3.65
N LEU A 44 0.00 12.48 3.14
CA LEU A 44 -1.15 11.69 3.59
C LEU A 44 -1.02 10.22 3.21
N LEU A 45 -0.59 9.95 1.97
CA LEU A 45 -0.39 8.59 1.48
C LEU A 45 0.72 7.91 2.28
N THR A 46 1.84 8.59 2.54
CA THR A 46 2.95 8.07 3.35
C THR A 46 2.49 7.69 4.76
N LEU A 47 1.70 8.55 5.41
CA LEU A 47 1.18 8.27 6.75
C LEU A 47 0.19 7.11 6.78
N LEU A 48 -0.74 7.04 5.83
CA LEU A 48 -1.68 5.92 5.73
C LEU A 48 -0.95 4.62 5.36
N GLY A 49 -0.02 4.68 4.41
CA GLY A 49 0.84 3.57 4.03
C GLY A 49 1.64 3.04 5.22
N LYS A 50 2.16 3.93 6.08
CA LYS A 50 2.82 3.54 7.33
C LYS A 50 1.90 2.70 8.22
N LEU A 51 0.64 3.10 8.40
CA LEU A 51 -0.32 2.30 9.17
C LEU A 51 -0.52 0.91 8.58
N PHE A 52 -0.59 0.81 7.25
CA PHE A 52 -0.72 -0.47 6.57
C PHE A 52 0.53 -1.35 6.72
N THR A 53 1.74 -0.77 6.74
CA THR A 53 2.98 -1.55 6.96
C THR A 53 2.98 -2.34 8.28
N LEU A 54 2.19 -1.90 9.28
CA LEU A 54 2.04 -2.56 10.58
C LEU A 54 1.13 -3.79 10.56
N LEU A 55 0.37 -4.02 9.49
CA LEU A 55 -0.48 -5.21 9.36
C LEU A 55 0.38 -6.48 9.41
N PRO A 56 0.06 -7.48 10.23
CA PRO A 56 0.88 -8.69 10.39
C PRO A 56 0.60 -9.74 9.29
N VAL A 57 0.51 -9.31 8.03
CA VAL A 57 0.17 -10.18 6.89
C VAL A 57 1.06 -9.92 5.69
N GLY A 58 1.51 -11.00 5.03
CA GLY A 58 2.26 -10.92 3.78
C GLY A 58 3.51 -10.02 3.81
N SER A 59 3.96 -9.59 2.63
CA SER A 59 5.08 -8.68 2.45
C SER A 59 4.69 -7.23 2.70
N ILE A 60 5.67 -6.35 2.97
CA ILE A 60 5.44 -4.91 3.11
C ILE A 60 4.82 -4.34 1.84
N ALA A 61 5.26 -4.78 0.66
CA ALA A 61 4.67 -4.40 -0.62
C ALA A 61 3.16 -4.69 -0.67
N LEU A 62 2.76 -5.93 -0.35
CA LEU A 62 1.33 -6.28 -0.31
C LEU A 62 0.57 -5.38 0.65
N ARG A 63 1.10 -5.15 1.85
CA ARG A 63 0.45 -4.31 2.87
C ARG A 63 0.20 -2.90 2.34
N VAL A 64 1.20 -2.28 1.71
CA VAL A 64 1.06 -0.94 1.12
C VAL A 64 0.07 -0.96 -0.04
N HIS A 65 0.09 -1.98 -0.92
CA HIS A 65 -0.90 -2.11 -2.00
C HIS A 65 -2.34 -2.26 -1.48
N LEU A 66 -2.55 -2.90 -0.33
CA LEU A 66 -3.89 -3.01 0.27
C LEU A 66 -4.49 -1.64 0.64
N LEU A 67 -3.67 -0.58 0.81
CA LEU A 67 -4.16 0.77 1.02
C LEU A 67 -5.09 1.22 -0.11
N SER A 68 -4.72 0.95 -1.36
CA SER A 68 -5.49 1.31 -2.56
C SER A 68 -6.80 0.54 -2.69
N ALA A 69 -7.02 -0.51 -1.89
CA ALA A 69 -8.31 -1.19 -1.83
C ALA A 69 -9.30 -0.49 -0.86
N PHE A 70 -8.80 0.38 0.02
CA PHE A 70 -9.59 1.11 1.00
C PHE A 70 -9.94 2.54 0.58
N PHE A 71 -9.12 3.17 -0.27
CA PHE A 71 -9.26 4.56 -0.72
C PHE A 71 -9.16 4.62 -2.24
#